data_AF-A0A937BS23-F1
#
_entry.id   AF-A0A937BS23-F1
#
_cell.length_a   1.000
_cell.length_b   1.000
_cell.length_c   1.000
_cell.angle_alpha   90.00
_cell.angle_beta   90.00
_cell.angle_gamma   90.00
#
_symmetry.space_group_name_H-M   'P 1'
#
loop_
_entity.id
_entity.type
_entity.pdbx_description
1 polymer ?
#
loop_
_entity_poly.entity_id
_entity_poly.type
_entity_poly.pdbx_seq_one_letter_code
_entity_poly.pdbx_strand_id
1 'polypeptide(L)'
;MDSKNKMVAEARLFIRLGLLSTVGFVFYYAHLFFGLLNNVVLFKTLAITFLLATIPLPIIAMNNKKLFPELTKSGKTILTFVTAMLLFHHFLMTFVFVMFLKGEAVF
;
A
#
# COMPACT_ATOMS: atom_id res chain seq x y z
N MET A 1 18.63 -1.04 -22.40
CA MET A 1 18.81 -0.89 -20.94
C MET A 1 19.20 -2.25 -20.39
N ASP A 2 20.36 -2.38 -19.72
CA ASP A 2 20.85 -3.66 -19.21
C ASP A 2 19.87 -4.31 -18.23
N SER A 3 19.77 -5.65 -18.24
CA SER A 3 18.82 -6.40 -17.41
C SER A 3 18.98 -6.13 -15.92
N LYS A 4 20.23 -5.90 -15.47
CA LYS A 4 20.56 -5.51 -14.09
C LYS A 4 19.98 -4.15 -13.70
N ASN A 5 20.04 -3.16 -14.59
CA ASN A 5 19.50 -1.83 -14.33
C ASN A 5 17.97 -1.85 -14.20
N LYS A 6 17.31 -2.69 -15.00
CA LYS A 6 15.85 -2.93 -14.88
C LYS A 6 15.48 -3.55 -13.53
N MET A 7 16.23 -4.56 -13.08
CA MET A 7 15.99 -5.22 -11.78
C MET A 7 16.17 -4.25 -10.60
N VAL A 8 17.22 -3.43 -10.62
CA VAL A 8 17.44 -2.41 -9.57
C VAL A 8 16.33 -1.37 -9.55
N ALA A 9 15.86 -0.93 -10.71
CA ALA A 9 14.75 0.02 -10.80
C ALA A 9 13.44 -0.56 -10.23
N GLU A 10 13.11 -1.81 -10.57
CA GLU A 10 11.93 -2.50 -10.04
C GLU A 10 12.01 -2.72 -8.52
N ALA A 11 13.17 -3.10 -7.97
CA ALA A 11 13.37 -3.24 -6.52
C ALA A 11 13.21 -1.90 -5.80
N ARG A 12 13.77 -0.82 -6.38
CA ARG A 12 13.67 0.52 -5.83
C ARG A 12 12.22 1.03 -5.87
N LEU A 13 11.49 0.71 -6.93
CA LEU A 13 10.05 0.98 -7.03
C LEU A 13 9.28 0.21 -5.96
N PHE A 14 9.54 -1.10 -5.80
CA PHE A 14 8.89 -1.92 -4.78
C PHE A 14 9.03 -1.34 -3.38
N ILE A 15 10.24 -0.93 -3.00
CA ILE A 15 10.52 -0.31 -1.70
C ILE A 15 9.76 1.02 -1.56
N ARG A 16 9.80 1.88 -2.58
CA ARG A 16 9.08 3.16 -2.56
C ARG A 16 7.57 2.99 -2.40
N LEU A 17 6.99 2.06 -3.15
CA LEU A 17 5.56 1.75 -3.03
C LEU A 17 5.26 1.15 -1.65
N GLY A 18 6.13 0.27 -1.14
CA GLY A 18 6.00 -0.30 0.20
C GLY A 18 5.95 0.78 1.27
N LEU A 19 6.90 1.72 1.25
CA LEU A 19 6.93 2.86 2.16
C LEU A 19 5.69 3.75 2.02
N LEU A 20 5.29 4.08 0.79
CA LEU A 20 4.10 4.89 0.53
C LEU A 20 2.83 4.21 1.05
N SER A 21 2.72 2.89 0.86
CA SER A 21 1.59 2.10 1.34
C SER A 21 1.56 2.02 2.87
N THR A 22 2.71 1.92 3.53
CA THR A 22 2.81 2.02 4.99
C THR A 22 2.44 3.41 5.50
N VAL A 23 2.81 4.48 4.80
CA VAL A 23 2.37 5.85 5.14
C VAL A 23 0.85 5.95 5.05
N GLY A 24 0.23 5.40 4.01
CA GLY A 24 -1.24 5.40 3.90
C GLY A 24 -1.91 4.58 5.01
N PHE A 25 -1.32 3.46 5.44
CA PHE A 25 -1.78 2.73 6.63
C PHE A 25 -1.77 3.63 7.87
N VAL A 26 -0.64 4.28 8.18
CA VAL A 26 -0.52 5.18 9.33
C VAL A 26 -1.52 6.33 9.23
N PHE A 27 -1.67 6.90 8.03
CA PHE A 27 -2.62 7.98 7.76
C PHE A 27 -4.07 7.58 8.09
N TYR A 28 -4.51 6.39 7.70
CA TYR A 28 -5.87 5.93 8.02
C TYR A 28 -6.13 5.84 9.51
N TYR A 29 -5.22 5.24 10.27
CA TYR A 29 -5.39 5.11 11.72
C TYR A 29 -5.22 6.45 12.45
N ALA A 30 -4.30 7.29 11.99
CA ALA A 30 -4.15 8.63 12.54
C ALA A 30 -5.43 9.45 12.33
N HIS A 31 -6.06 9.34 11.16
CA HIS A 31 -7.34 9.99 10.91
C HIS A 31 -8.49 9.38 11.73
N LEU A 32 -8.57 8.04 11.79
CA LEU A 32 -9.62 7.33 12.52
C LEU A 32 -9.67 7.69 14.01
N PHE A 33 -8.50 7.82 14.64
CA PHE A 33 -8.39 8.05 16.09
C PHE A 33 -8.23 9.53 16.49
N PHE A 34 -7.61 10.35 15.64
CA PHE A 34 -7.28 11.74 16.00
C PHE A 34 -7.95 12.78 15.10
N GLY A 35 -8.72 12.39 14.10
CA GLY A 35 -9.40 13.33 13.20
C GLY A 35 -8.43 14.19 12.39
N LEU A 36 -7.33 13.61 11.88
CA LEU A 36 -6.21 14.31 11.24
C LEU A 36 -6.59 15.34 10.16
N LEU A 37 -7.68 15.13 9.42
CA LEU A 37 -8.08 15.96 8.28
C LEU A 37 -9.57 16.26 8.31
N ASN A 38 -9.94 17.52 8.57
CA ASN A 38 -11.34 17.94 8.56
C ASN A 38 -11.92 18.07 7.13
N ASN A 39 -11.05 18.20 6.11
CA ASN A 39 -11.50 18.30 4.73
C ASN A 39 -11.77 16.91 4.14
N VAL A 40 -13.05 16.56 4.09
CA VAL A 40 -13.55 15.26 3.62
C VAL A 40 -13.14 14.95 2.19
N VAL A 41 -13.17 15.94 1.30
CA VAL A 41 -12.81 15.74 -0.12
C VAL A 41 -11.33 15.39 -0.22
N LEU A 42 -10.46 16.19 0.41
CA LEU A 42 -9.01 15.96 0.42
C LEU A 42 -8.69 14.59 1.02
N PHE A 43 -9.32 14.24 2.14
CA PHE A 43 -9.13 12.95 2.79
C PHE A 43 -9.51 11.78 1.87
N LYS A 44 -10.69 11.83 1.22
CA LYS A 44 -11.12 10.79 0.27
C LYS A 44 -10.20 10.69 -0.93
N THR A 45 -9.74 11.81 -1.48
CA THR A 45 -8.76 11.82 -2.58
C THR A 45 -7.45 11.16 -2.18
N LEU A 46 -6.93 11.45 -0.98
CA LEU A 46 -5.71 10.83 -0.47
C LEU A 46 -5.89 9.32 -0.23
N ALA A 47 -7.03 8.91 0.35
CA ALA A 47 -7.35 7.49 0.55
C ALA A 47 -7.36 6.71 -0.77
N ILE A 48 -8.07 7.23 -1.78
CA ILE A 48 -8.09 6.64 -3.13
C ILE A 48 -6.68 6.59 -3.72
N THR A 49 -5.87 7.64 -3.53
CA THR A 49 -4.49 7.70 -4.01
C THR A 49 -3.63 6.59 -3.37
N PHE A 50 -3.73 6.40 -2.05
CA PHE A 50 -3.01 5.34 -1.35
C PHE A 50 -3.43 3.94 -1.81
N LEU A 51 -4.73 3.72 -2.03
CA LEU A 51 -5.25 2.48 -2.62
C LEU A 51 -4.63 2.22 -4.00
N LEU A 52 -4.75 3.17 -4.92
CA LEU A 52 -4.25 3.02 -6.29
C LEU A 52 -2.74 2.80 -6.33
N ALA A 53 -1.98 3.55 -5.52
CA ALA A 53 -0.53 3.41 -5.44
C ALA A 53 -0.10 2.07 -4.84
N THR A 54 -0.97 1.39 -4.06
CA THR A 54 -0.67 0.09 -3.45
C THR A 54 -0.92 -1.09 -4.41
N ILE A 55 -1.74 -0.92 -5.45
CA ILE A 55 -2.07 -2.01 -6.40
C ILE A 55 -0.83 -2.73 -6.99
N PRO A 56 0.25 -2.04 -7.40
CA PRO A 56 1.39 -2.70 -8.01
C PRO A 56 2.23 -3.55 -7.03
N LEU A 57 2.15 -3.31 -5.71
CA LEU A 57 2.94 -4.03 -4.71
C LEU A 57 2.77 -5.55 -4.77
N PRO A 58 1.55 -6.12 -4.64
CA PRO A 58 1.35 -7.55 -4.73
C PRO A 58 1.72 -8.11 -6.12
N ILE A 59 1.52 -7.35 -7.20
CA ILE A 59 1.90 -7.77 -8.56
C ILE A 59 3.43 -7.94 -8.66
N ILE A 60 4.20 -6.97 -8.14
CA ILE A 60 5.66 -7.03 -8.13
C ILE A 60 6.14 -8.16 -7.19
N ALA A 61 5.48 -8.34 -6.03
CA ALA A 61 5.78 -9.42 -5.10
C ALA A 61 5.53 -10.81 -5.70
N MET A 62 4.47 -10.99 -6.49
CA MET A 62 4.18 -12.26 -7.17
C MET A 62 5.19 -12.57 -8.29
N ASN A 63 5.66 -11.54 -9.00
CA ASN A 63 6.60 -11.67 -10.11
C ASN A 63 8.08 -11.68 -9.67
N ASN A 64 8.34 -11.86 -8.37
CA ASN A 64 9.63 -11.58 -7.73
C ASN A 64 10.79 -12.54 -8.02
N LYS A 65 10.66 -13.51 -8.94
CA LYS A 65 11.64 -14.59 -9.13
C LYS A 65 13.08 -14.07 -9.29
N LYS A 66 13.25 -12.92 -9.93
CA LYS A 66 14.53 -12.24 -10.13
C LYS A 66 14.81 -11.12 -9.12
N LEU A 67 13.76 -10.51 -8.55
CA LEU A 67 13.88 -9.35 -7.65
C LEU A 67 14.44 -9.70 -6.27
N PHE A 68 14.07 -10.87 -5.73
CA PHE A 68 14.54 -11.33 -4.43
C PHE A 68 15.09 -12.77 -4.55
N PRO A 69 16.28 -12.94 -5.14
CA PRO A 69 16.85 -14.27 -5.37
C PRO A 69 17.19 -14.98 -4.05
N GLU A 70 17.54 -14.22 -3.01
CA GLU A 70 17.92 -14.71 -1.68
C GLU A 70 16.72 -15.13 -0.81
N LEU A 71 15.48 -14.77 -1.19
CA LEU A 71 14.30 -15.21 -0.46
C LEU A 71 14.01 -16.69 -0.74
N THR A 72 13.84 -17.45 0.33
CA THR A 72 13.32 -18.82 0.29
C THR A 72 11.93 -18.88 -0.36
N LYS A 73 11.50 -20.07 -0.78
CA LYS A 73 10.14 -20.27 -1.35
C LYS A 73 9.06 -19.78 -0.37
N SER A 74 9.20 -20.06 0.93
CA SER A 74 8.30 -19.58 1.97
C SER A 74 8.37 -18.06 2.13
N GLY A 75 9.56 -17.46 2.10
CA GLY A 75 9.72 -16.01 2.17
C GLY A 75 9.02 -15.27 1.02
N LYS A 76 9.08 -15.81 -0.20
CA LYS A 76 8.36 -15.26 -1.37
C LYS A 76 6.84 -15.35 -1.20
N THR A 77 6.34 -16.46 -0.64
CA THR A 77 4.91 -16.62 -0.31
C THR A 77 4.47 -15.62 0.75
N ILE A 78 5.24 -15.46 1.83
CA ILE A 78 4.93 -14.49 2.89
C ILE A 78 4.93 -13.07 2.34
N LEU A 79 5.92 -12.68 1.54
CA LEU A 79 5.99 -11.35 0.93
C LEU A 79 4.75 -11.07 0.06
N THR A 80 4.36 -12.05 -0.76
CA THR A 80 3.16 -11.95 -1.60
C THR A 80 1.90 -11.81 -0.73
N PHE A 81 1.79 -12.62 0.31
CA PHE A 81 0.66 -12.59 1.22
C PHE A 81 0.55 -11.25 1.96
N VAL A 82 1.65 -10.76 2.53
CA VAL A 82 1.69 -9.48 3.26
C VAL A 82 1.35 -8.31 2.35
N THR A 83 1.89 -8.28 1.13
CA THR A 83 1.57 -7.21 0.16
C THR A 83 0.12 -7.28 -0.33
N ALA A 84 -0.45 -8.48 -0.47
CA ALA A 84 -1.87 -8.66 -0.78
C ALA A 84 -2.78 -8.23 0.39
N MET A 85 -2.43 -8.60 1.63
CA MET A 85 -3.12 -8.15 2.84
C MET A 85 -3.06 -6.64 3.01
N LEU A 86 -1.93 -6.03 2.69
CA LEU A 86 -1.78 -4.57 2.70
C LEU A 86 -2.71 -3.92 1.67
N LEU A 87 -2.75 -4.42 0.43
CA LEU A 87 -3.71 -3.93 -0.57
C LEU A 87 -5.17 -4.09 -0.08
N PHE A 88 -5.51 -5.25 0.48
CA PHE A 88 -6.84 -5.51 1.02
C PHE A 88 -7.18 -4.53 2.15
N HIS A 89 -6.24 -4.24 3.03
CA HIS A 89 -6.40 -3.23 4.08
C HIS A 89 -6.67 -1.84 3.50
N HIS A 90 -5.88 -1.41 2.50
CA HIS A 90 -6.10 -0.13 1.81
C HIS A 90 -7.47 -0.05 1.16
N PHE A 91 -7.92 -1.14 0.53
CA PHE A 91 -9.25 -1.24 -0.04
C PHE A 91 -10.33 -1.09 1.03
N LEU A 92 -10.22 -1.83 2.13
CA LEU A 92 -11.18 -1.80 3.23
C LEU A 92 -11.27 -0.42 3.87
N MET A 93 -10.12 0.20 4.20
CA MET A 93 -10.12 1.53 4.81
C MET A 93 -10.70 2.58 3.86
N THR A 94 -10.30 2.56 2.58
CA THR A 94 -10.88 3.48 1.58
C THR A 94 -12.39 3.26 1.46
N PHE A 95 -12.85 2.01 1.43
CA PHE A 95 -14.27 1.68 1.38
C PHE A 95 -15.02 2.22 2.61
N VAL A 96 -14.53 1.96 3.81
CA VAL A 96 -15.11 2.46 5.07
C VAL A 96 -15.19 4.00 5.05
N PHE A 97 -14.11 4.67 4.67
CA PHE A 97 -14.02 6.12 4.67
C PHE A 97 -14.77 6.83 3.55
N VAL A 98 -14.90 6.19 2.38
CA VAL A 98 -15.62 6.79 1.27
C VAL A 98 -17.12 6.55 1.42
N MET A 99 -17.53 5.35 1.86
CA MET A 99 -18.91 4.91 1.89
C MET A 99 -19.63 5.16 3.22
N PHE A 100 -18.95 5.02 4.36
CA PHE A 100 -19.61 5.04 5.67
C PHE A 100 -19.26 6.26 6.51
N LEU A 101 -17.97 6.62 6.60
CA LEU A 101 -17.54 7.75 7.42
C LEU A 101 -17.61 9.04 6.60
N LYS A 102 -18.36 10.03 7.10
CA LYS A 102 -18.41 11.38 6.49
C LYS A 102 -17.14 12.20 6.73
N GLY A 103 -16.07 11.61 7.25
CA GLY A 103 -14.82 12.30 7.60
C GLY A 103 -14.80 12.88 9.02
N GLU A 104 -15.71 12.43 9.88
CA GLU A 104 -15.67 12.72 11.31
C GLU A 104 -14.96 11.59 12.06
N ALA A 105 -14.25 11.92 13.14
CA ALA A 105 -13.60 10.94 14.00
C ALA A 105 -14.65 9.97 14.56
N VAL A 106 -14.24 8.72 14.82
CA VAL A 106 -15.14 7.70 15.39
C VAL A 106 -15.43 7.98 16.88
N PHE A 107 -14.69 8.91 17.50
CA PHE A 107 -14.81 9.33 18.89
C PHE A 107 -15.05 10.84 18.99
#